data_AF-I1XGM6-F1
#
_entry.id   AF-I1XGM6-F1
#
_cell.length_a   1.000
_cell.length_b   1.000
_cell.length_c   1.000
_cell.angle_alpha   90.00
_cell.angle_beta   90.00
_cell.angle_gamma   90.00
#
_symmetry.space_group_name_H-M   'P 1'
#
loop_
_entity.id
_entity.type
_entity.pdbx_description
1 polymer ?
#
loop_
_entity_poly.entity_id
_entity_poly.type
_entity_poly.pdbx_seq_one_letter_code
_entity_poly.pdbx_strand_id
1 'polypeptide(L)' 'MDNLEQMFCEADDCCQRFIPAWQQELLENEDKCRNKPGQLSESEVITLLILFHHEN' A
#
# COMPACT_ATOMS: atom_id res chain seq x y z
N MET A 1 15.02 -15.13 0.99
CA MET A 1 14.10 -14.66 -0.09
C MET A 1 12.66 -14.94 0.30
N ASP A 2 12.38 -16.09 0.91
CA ASP A 2 11.04 -16.52 1.35
C ASP A 2 10.31 -15.50 2.25
N ASN A 3 11.03 -14.81 3.15
CA ASN A 3 10.40 -13.83 4.06
C ASN A 3 9.93 -12.55 3.34
N LEU A 4 10.66 -12.10 2.30
CA LEU A 4 10.30 -10.89 1.55
C LEU A 4 9.10 -11.14 0.64
N GLU A 5 9.10 -12.28 -0.07
CA GLU A 5 7.99 -12.66 -0.94
C GLU A 5 6.70 -12.81 -0.15
N GLN A 6 6.74 -13.50 1.00
CA GLN A 6 5.58 -13.62 1.88
C GLN A 6 5.09 -12.26 2.34
N MET A 7 5.99 -11.38 2.78
CA MET A 7 5.61 -10.05 3.25
C MET A 7 5.02 -9.18 2.14
N PHE A 8 5.57 -9.29 0.92
CA PHE A 8 5.00 -8.62 -0.25
C PHE A 8 3.61 -9.15 -0.57
N CYS A 9 3.39 -10.47 -0.55
CA CYS A 9 2.06 -11.06 -0.76
C CYS A 9 1.05 -10.56 0.27
N GLU A 10 1.43 -10.51 1.55
CA GLU A 10 0.57 -9.99 2.62
C GLU A 10 0.25 -8.50 2.42
N ALA A 11 1.22 -7.70 2.01
CA ALA A 11 1.03 -6.30 1.67
C ALA A 11 0.11 -6.13 0.44
N ASP A 12 0.28 -6.96 -0.58
CA ASP A 12 -0.51 -6.90 -1.80
C ASP A 12 -1.97 -7.29 -1.57
N ASP A 13 -2.24 -8.39 -0.86
CA ASP A 13 -3.60 -8.80 -0.47
C ASP A 13 -4.30 -7.76 0.41
N CYS A 14 -3.52 -7.00 1.19
CA CYS A 14 -4.02 -5.85 1.94
C CYS A 14 -4.38 -4.70 1.00
N CYS A 15 -3.47 -4.28 0.12
CA CYS A 15 -3.66 -3.19 -0.85
C CYS A 15 -4.87 -3.44 -1.76
N GLN A 16 -5.02 -4.66 -2.28
CA GLN A 16 -6.13 -5.04 -3.15
C GLN A 16 -7.51 -4.80 -2.50
N ARG A 17 -7.59 -4.90 -1.17
CA ARG A 17 -8.83 -4.65 -0.41
C ARG A 17 -8.94 -3.22 0.11
N PHE A 18 -7.85 -2.68 0.63
CA PHE A 18 -7.85 -1.39 1.33
C PHE A 18 -7.85 -0.20 0.38
N ILE A 19 -7.03 -0.21 -0.67
CA ILE A 19 -6.87 0.95 -1.57
C ILE A 19 -8.19 1.34 -2.26
N PRO A 20 -8.99 0.41 -2.81
CA PRO A 20 -10.28 0.78 -3.42
C PRO A 20 -11.25 1.39 -2.41
N ALA A 21 -11.34 0.83 -1.21
CA ALA A 21 -12.22 1.34 -0.15
C ALA A 21 -11.80 2.74 0.31
N TRP A 22 -10.49 2.96 0.50
CA TRP A 22 -9.95 4.25 0.88
C TRP A 22 -10.16 5.32 -0.21
N GLN A 23 -9.96 4.96 -1.48
CA GLN A 23 -10.24 5.87 -2.60
C GLN A 23 -11.72 6.26 -2.67
N GLN A 24 -12.64 5.33 -2.39
CA GLN A 24 -14.07 5.63 -2.31
C GLN A 24 -14.36 6.63 -1.17
N GLU A 25 -13.80 6.40 0.02
CA GLU A 25 -13.97 7.28 1.17
C GLU A 25 -13.45 8.70 0.91
N LEU A 26 -12.32 8.86 0.21
CA LEU A 26 -11.79 10.18 -0.18
C LEU A 26 -12.70 10.93 -1.17
N LEU A 27 -13.42 10.20 -2.03
CA LEU A 27 -14.39 10.80 -2.95
C LEU A 27 -15.65 11.28 -2.24
N GLU A 28 -16.09 10.53 -1.22
CA GLU A 28 -17.28 10.81 -0.42
C GLU A 28 -17.08 11.99 0.55
N ASN A 29 -15.91 12.07 1.20
CA ASN A 29 -15.62 13.09 2.21
C ASN A 29 -15.15 14.45 1.65
N GLU A 30 -15.20 14.66 0.33
CA GLU A 30 -14.65 15.85 -0.37
C GLU A 30 -13.15 16.12 -0.16
N ASP A 31 -12.44 15.27 0.60
CA ASP A 31 -10.99 15.25 0.81
C ASP A 31 -10.25 14.66 -0.41
N LYS A 32 -10.57 15.21 -1.59
CA LYS A 32 -10.05 14.74 -2.88
C LYS A 32 -8.58 15.12 -3.03
N CYS A 33 -7.71 14.16 -2.75
CA CYS A 33 -6.30 14.25 -3.10
C CYS A 33 -6.07 13.87 -4.57
N ARG A 34 -5.10 14.55 -5.22
CA ARG A 34 -4.71 14.22 -6.60
C ARG A 34 -4.13 12.81 -6.66
N ASN A 35 -4.83 11.87 -7.30
CA ASN A 35 -4.32 10.52 -7.55
C ASN A 35 -3.33 10.54 -8.73
N LYS A 36 -2.03 10.68 -8.43
CA LYS A 36 -0.95 10.60 -9.42
C LYS A 36 -0.19 9.28 -9.20
N PRO A 37 -0.07 8.41 -10.22
CA PRO A 37 0.70 7.18 -10.06
C PRO A 37 2.16 7.49 -9.76
N GLY A 38 2.70 6.78 -8.77
CA GLY A 38 4.13 6.76 -8.44
C GLY A 38 4.91 5.82 -9.37
N GLN A 39 6.22 5.69 -9.10
CA GLN A 39 7.05 4.67 -9.75
C GLN A 39 6.90 3.29 -9.10
N LEU A 40 6.48 3.26 -7.83
CA LEU A 40 6.23 2.07 -7.05
C LEU A 40 4.73 1.93 -6.82
N SER A 41 4.24 0.70 -6.83
CA SER A 41 2.92 0.33 -6.35
C SER A 41 2.78 0.56 -4.85
N GLU A 42 1.53 0.67 -4.39
CA GLU A 42 1.21 0.79 -2.97
C GLU A 42 1.74 -0.40 -2.17
N SER A 43 1.65 -1.61 -2.71
CA SER A 43 2.17 -2.85 -2.10
C SER A 43 3.70 -2.80 -1.92
N GLU A 44 4.44 -2.31 -2.92
CA GLU A 44 5.90 -2.11 -2.82
C GLU A 44 6.25 -1.07 -1.76
N VAL A 45 5.54 0.05 -1.72
CA VAL A 45 5.77 1.11 -0.71
C VAL A 45 5.52 0.58 0.71
N ILE A 46 4.40 -0.12 0.93
CA ILE A 46 4.09 -0.72 2.24
C ILE A 46 5.14 -1.76 2.63
N THR A 47 5.55 -2.62 1.70
CA THR A 47 6.59 -3.62 1.96
C THR A 47 7.91 -2.95 2.38
N LEU A 48 8.34 -1.90 1.67
CA LEU A 48 9.54 -1.13 2.03
C LEU A 48 9.43 -0.47 3.41
N LEU A 49 8.26 0.07 3.76
CA LEU A 49 8.01 0.66 5.08
C LEU A 49 8.12 -0.39 6.19
N ILE A 50 7.54 -1.58 6.00
CA ILE A 50 7.63 -2.67 6.97
C ILE A 50 9.10 -3.12 7.13
N LEU A 51 9.83 -3.32 6.03
CA LEU A 51 11.26 -3.66 6.09
C LEU A 51 12.05 -2.62 6.86
N PHE A 52 11.82 -1.33 6.57
CA PHE A 52 12.51 -0.24 7.24
C PHE A 52 12.27 -0.23 8.75
N HIS A 53 11.04 -0.54 9.18
CA HIS A 53 10.71 -0.63 10.60
C HIS A 53 11.27 -1.89 11.28
N HIS A 54 11.43 -3.00 10.56
CA HIS A 54 11.97 -4.25 11.10
C HIS A 54 13.49 -4.19 11.36
N GLU A 55 14.23 -3.40 10.57
CA GLU A 55 15.68 -3.23 10.69
C GLU A 55 16.12 -2.20 11.76
N ASN A 56 15.20 -1.75 12.64
CA ASN A 56 15.47 -0.83 13.76
C ASN A 56 15.41 -1.54 15.13
#